data_AF-W3VN15-F1
#
_entry.id   AF-W3VN15-F1
#
_cell.length_a   1.000
_cell.length_b   1.000
_cell.length_c   1.000
_cell.angle_alpha   90.00
_cell.angle_beta   90.00
_cell.angle_gamma   90.00
#
_symmetry.space_group_name_H-M   'P 1'
#
loop_
_entity.id
_entity.type
_entity.pdbx_description
1 polymer ?
#
loop_
_entity_poly.entity_id
_entity_poly.type
_entity_poly.pdbx_seq_one_letter_code
_entity_poly.pdbx_strand_id
1 'polypeptide(L)'
;MSSSTTAAPAQEEPFHALYIHTHDVSRSLKPSADGELAHAIHQTLHFALDGHPDDYTPAAANSGAGSGCDPLATMPTSSAPNGSSSALAVNKGFAATGDAERPYISYYWDAHSGTLALPNPATITNPVADPCSPDHRSSYEITAKFFFLDEVDAGLVDEALTRLTRTTGIITIDTLVLSFPTLDLDSKTSTSTEAIGQVAQVWQHVSQNPQLFSLGLADISPSSLEALLGSLDPPVQPPSMPLFSPAIPLSSTTDAASTSTAEPELASADVASRDVSTEGTFWNIEYSLVSTARRPRLVSINVKQDPCAFDRHFSQYCASMGIQLVAHSDRRDVLPQRTLPALMDEFEHKMPKKAPKRLRPKWALKYTTLIRDRGVLADKGYIVFVAAE
;
A
#
# COMPACT_ATOMS: atom_id res chain seq x y z
N MET A 1 -58.25 12.20 18.82
CA MET A 1 -57.43 12.28 17.60
C MET A 1 -55.98 12.23 18.04
N SER A 2 -55.44 11.02 18.19
CA SER A 2 -54.08 10.82 18.66
C SER A 2 -53.18 10.74 17.43
N SER A 3 -52.46 11.82 17.16
CA SER A 3 -51.50 11.91 16.07
C SER A 3 -50.31 11.00 16.39
N SER A 4 -50.24 9.85 15.74
CA SER A 4 -49.04 9.02 15.67
C SER A 4 -47.99 9.76 14.85
N THR A 5 -46.95 10.26 15.50
CA THR A 5 -45.75 10.79 14.84
C THR A 5 -45.01 9.62 14.21
N THR A 6 -45.21 9.44 12.90
CA THR A 6 -44.40 8.54 12.08
C THR A 6 -42.96 9.05 12.11
N ALA A 7 -42.07 8.34 12.79
CA ALA A 7 -40.63 8.60 12.71
C ALA A 7 -40.22 8.43 11.24
N ALA A 8 -39.71 9.51 10.64
CA ALA A 8 -39.09 9.44 9.32
C ALA A 8 -37.94 8.42 9.38
N PRO A 9 -37.72 7.59 8.34
CA PRO A 9 -36.52 6.77 8.27
C PRO A 9 -35.32 7.71 8.33
N ALA A 10 -34.38 7.43 9.25
CA ALA A 10 -33.12 8.15 9.31
C ALA A 10 -32.52 8.15 7.90
N GLN A 11 -32.37 9.34 7.30
CA GLN A 11 -31.71 9.44 6.01
C GLN A 11 -30.28 8.94 6.22
N GLU A 12 -29.96 7.77 5.67
CA GLU A 12 -28.60 7.28 5.68
C GLU A 12 -27.74 8.24 4.86
N GLU A 13 -26.93 9.04 5.54
CA GLU A 13 -26.01 9.96 4.89
C GLU A 13 -25.03 9.16 4.01
N PRO A 14 -24.77 9.62 2.78
CA PRO A 14 -23.78 8.98 1.92
C PRO A 14 -22.38 9.16 2.52
N PHE A 15 -21.48 8.22 2.21
CA PHE A 15 -20.07 8.40 2.54
C PHE A 15 -19.44 9.48 1.65
N HIS A 16 -18.46 10.21 2.19
CA HIS A 16 -17.71 11.23 1.45
C HIS A 16 -16.31 10.73 1.05
N ALA A 17 -15.83 9.70 1.74
CA ALA A 17 -14.52 9.10 1.53
C ALA A 17 -14.62 7.57 1.56
N LEU A 18 -13.83 6.91 0.74
CA LEU A 18 -13.73 5.46 0.64
C LEU A 18 -12.26 5.03 0.56
N TYR A 19 -11.84 4.17 1.47
CA TYR A 19 -10.61 3.39 1.34
C TYR A 19 -10.91 1.99 0.83
N ILE A 20 -10.13 1.55 -0.14
CA ILE A 20 -10.16 0.17 -0.62
C ILE A 20 -8.80 -0.45 -0.34
N HIS A 21 -8.78 -1.47 0.51
CA HIS A 21 -7.58 -2.20 0.90
C HIS A 21 -7.56 -3.58 0.23
N THR A 22 -6.74 -3.73 -0.80
CA THR A 22 -6.58 -5.00 -1.50
C THR A 22 -5.40 -5.77 -0.88
N HIS A 23 -5.53 -7.09 -0.77
CA HIS A 23 -4.51 -7.98 -0.21
C HIS A 23 -4.40 -9.25 -1.06
N ASP A 24 -3.27 -9.97 -0.96
CA ASP A 24 -2.99 -11.21 -1.70
C ASP A 24 -3.16 -11.10 -3.23
N VAL A 25 -2.74 -9.95 -3.79
CA VAL A 25 -2.71 -9.69 -5.24
C VAL A 25 -1.55 -10.46 -5.93
N SER A 26 -0.94 -11.41 -5.20
CA SER A 26 0.22 -12.21 -5.60
C SER A 26 -0.15 -13.39 -6.49
N ARG A 27 -1.37 -13.93 -6.36
CA ARG A 27 -1.85 -15.05 -7.17
C ARG A 27 -2.08 -14.57 -8.60
N SER A 28 -1.46 -15.24 -9.59
CA SER A 28 -1.56 -14.89 -11.02
C SER A 28 -2.99 -14.59 -11.43
N LEU A 29 -3.30 -13.31 -11.56
CA LEU A 29 -4.62 -12.83 -11.90
C LEU A 29 -4.87 -13.01 -13.39
N LYS A 30 -6.11 -13.36 -13.77
CA LYS A 30 -6.55 -13.19 -15.15
C LYS A 30 -6.51 -11.70 -15.47
N PRO A 31 -5.87 -11.25 -16.57
CA PRO A 31 -5.72 -9.83 -16.84
C PRO A 31 -7.11 -9.20 -17.00
N SER A 32 -7.47 -8.27 -16.10
CA SER A 32 -8.59 -7.36 -16.35
C SER A 32 -8.23 -6.48 -17.55
N ALA A 33 -9.23 -6.18 -18.38
CA ALA A 33 -9.09 -5.21 -19.46
C ALA A 33 -8.57 -3.86 -18.94
N ASP A 34 -8.88 -3.52 -17.69
CA ASP A 34 -8.58 -2.23 -17.05
C ASP A 34 -7.29 -2.26 -16.23
N GLY A 35 -6.67 -3.43 -16.06
CA GLY A 35 -5.36 -3.59 -15.43
C GLY A 35 -5.41 -4.25 -14.06
N GLU A 36 -4.24 -4.35 -13.43
CA GLU A 36 -4.06 -5.09 -12.17
C GLU A 36 -4.86 -4.46 -11.02
N LEU A 37 -4.77 -3.14 -10.84
CA LEU A 37 -5.46 -2.43 -9.76
C LEU A 37 -6.98 -2.57 -9.87
N ALA A 38 -7.54 -2.39 -11.08
CA ALA A 38 -8.95 -2.59 -11.34
C ALA A 38 -9.45 -3.98 -10.91
N HIS A 39 -8.66 -5.01 -11.23
CA HIS A 39 -8.98 -6.38 -10.84
C HIS A 39 -8.89 -6.59 -9.33
N ALA A 40 -7.84 -6.05 -8.70
CA ALA A 40 -7.66 -6.14 -7.25
C ALA A 40 -8.82 -5.47 -6.50
N ILE A 41 -9.27 -4.29 -6.95
CA ILE A 41 -10.45 -3.62 -6.40
C ILE A 41 -11.69 -4.51 -6.58
N HIS A 42 -11.92 -5.05 -7.78
CA HIS A 42 -13.08 -5.89 -8.06
C HIS A 42 -13.15 -7.11 -7.14
N GLN A 43 -12.04 -7.85 -7.00
CA GLN A 43 -11.94 -8.99 -6.10
C GLN A 43 -12.15 -8.59 -4.64
N THR A 44 -11.62 -7.44 -4.24
CA THR A 44 -11.78 -6.91 -2.89
C THR A 44 -13.23 -6.56 -2.58
N LEU A 45 -13.97 -6.00 -3.55
CA LEU A 45 -15.40 -5.71 -3.39
C LEU A 45 -16.22 -7.01 -3.24
N HIS A 46 -15.91 -8.05 -4.01
CA HIS A 46 -16.51 -9.38 -3.80
C HIS A 46 -16.22 -9.93 -2.40
N PHE A 47 -14.94 -9.93 -2.00
CA PHE A 47 -14.53 -10.38 -0.66
C PHE A 47 -15.26 -9.62 0.45
N ALA A 48 -15.32 -8.29 0.35
CA ALA A 48 -15.91 -7.45 1.38
C ALA A 48 -17.44 -7.55 1.41
N LEU A 49 -18.10 -7.73 0.27
CA LEU A 49 -19.54 -7.48 0.10
C LEU A 49 -20.37 -8.69 -0.34
N ASP A 50 -19.82 -9.89 -0.54
CA ASP A 50 -20.61 -11.07 -0.92
C ASP A 50 -21.06 -11.93 0.28
N GLY A 51 -20.37 -11.85 1.42
CA GLY A 51 -20.71 -12.55 2.66
C GLY A 51 -20.58 -14.06 2.58
N HIS A 52 -19.33 -14.54 2.58
CA HIS A 52 -19.01 -15.94 2.42
C HIS A 52 -19.31 -16.74 3.70
N PRO A 53 -19.68 -18.03 3.61
CA PRO A 53 -19.85 -18.89 4.79
C PRO A 53 -18.66 -18.95 5.75
N ASP A 54 -17.46 -18.77 5.23
CA ASP A 54 -16.22 -18.78 6.01
C ASP A 54 -16.10 -17.57 6.95
N ASP A 55 -16.91 -16.52 6.75
CA ASP A 55 -16.86 -15.27 7.53
C ASP A 55 -17.47 -15.41 8.95
N TYR A 56 -18.30 -16.44 9.15
CA TYR A 56 -19.05 -16.67 10.40
C TYR A 56 -19.04 -18.14 10.86
N THR A 57 -18.30 -18.99 10.14
CA THR A 57 -17.97 -20.32 10.60
C THR A 57 -16.57 -20.27 11.23
N PRO A 58 -16.41 -20.57 12.53
CA PRO A 58 -15.08 -20.63 13.12
C PRO A 58 -14.28 -21.68 12.35
N ALA A 59 -13.08 -21.30 11.90
CA ALA A 59 -12.17 -22.21 11.23
C ALA A 59 -12.08 -23.51 12.03
N ALA A 60 -12.48 -24.63 11.42
CA ALA A 60 -12.29 -25.93 12.02
C ALA A 60 -10.80 -26.05 12.34
N ALA A 61 -10.47 -26.31 13.61
CA ALA A 61 -9.11 -26.65 13.98
C ALA A 61 -8.64 -27.79 13.05
N ASN A 62 -7.62 -27.49 12.23
CA ASN A 62 -6.99 -28.31 11.19
C ASN A 62 -7.50 -28.13 9.75
N SER A 63 -6.88 -27.17 9.07
CA SER A 63 -6.34 -27.36 7.72
C SER A 63 -4.96 -26.72 7.60
N GLY A 64 -4.14 -26.89 8.65
CA GLY A 64 -2.69 -26.87 8.47
C GLY A 64 -2.33 -28.14 7.72
N ALA A 65 -1.74 -28.00 6.54
CA ALA A 65 -0.93 -29.06 5.96
C ALA A 65 0.23 -29.30 6.94
N GLY A 66 0.01 -30.18 7.91
CA GLY A 66 1.05 -30.68 8.79
C GLY A 66 2.04 -31.45 7.95
N SER A 67 3.17 -30.80 7.64
CA SER A 67 4.38 -31.53 7.25
C SER A 67 4.79 -32.34 8.48
N GLY A 68 4.77 -33.66 8.32
CA GLY A 68 4.68 -34.61 9.42
C GLY A 68 5.93 -34.73 10.28
N CYS A 69 5.70 -34.76 11.58
CA CYS A 69 6.47 -35.51 12.56
C CYS A 69 5.72 -35.53 13.90
N ASP A 70 4.93 -36.57 14.17
CA ASP A 70 5.07 -37.34 15.41
C ASP A 70 4.12 -38.57 15.49
N PRO A 71 4.49 -39.62 16.24
CA PRO A 71 3.88 -40.93 16.16
C PRO A 71 2.76 -41.14 17.20
N LEU A 72 1.71 -41.83 16.75
CA LEU A 72 0.81 -42.68 17.54
C LEU A 72 -0.21 -41.98 18.48
N ALA A 73 -1.43 -42.56 18.51
CA ALA A 73 -2.53 -42.39 19.47
C ALA A 73 -3.47 -41.17 19.23
N THR A 74 -4.81 -41.24 19.25
CA THR A 74 -5.86 -42.27 19.37
C THR A 74 -7.17 -41.59 18.88
N MET A 75 -8.10 -42.34 18.27
CA MET A 75 -9.40 -41.85 17.77
C MET A 75 -10.24 -41.15 18.86
N PRO A 76 -10.88 -39.99 18.59
CA PRO A 76 -11.84 -39.41 19.53
C PRO A 76 -13.24 -40.02 19.33
N THR A 77 -13.80 -40.52 20.42
CA THR A 77 -15.19 -40.98 20.56
C THR A 77 -16.15 -39.80 20.58
N SER A 78 -17.27 -39.93 19.87
CA SER A 78 -18.37 -38.98 19.80
C SER A 78 -19.10 -38.82 21.13
N SER A 79 -19.13 -37.60 21.68
CA SER A 79 -20.14 -37.17 22.65
C SER A 79 -20.49 -35.70 22.41
N ALA A 80 -21.61 -35.46 21.72
CA ALA A 80 -22.21 -34.14 21.59
C ALA A 80 -23.02 -33.81 22.87
N PRO A 81 -22.93 -32.59 23.40
CA PRO A 81 -23.97 -32.06 24.27
C PRO A 81 -24.97 -31.22 23.46
N ASN A 82 -26.24 -31.56 23.64
CA ASN A 82 -27.39 -30.78 23.19
C ASN A 82 -27.50 -29.45 23.97
N GLY A 83 -27.90 -28.39 23.27
CA GLY A 83 -28.70 -27.31 23.86
C GLY A 83 -27.96 -26.07 24.35
N SER A 84 -27.69 -25.14 23.44
CA SER A 84 -27.76 -23.68 23.66
C SER A 84 -27.65 -23.02 22.29
N SER A 85 -28.48 -22.02 22.02
CA SER A 85 -28.43 -21.21 20.79
C SER A 85 -27.03 -20.60 20.64
N SER A 86 -26.16 -21.26 19.88
CA SER A 86 -24.84 -20.72 19.56
C SER A 86 -25.05 -19.55 18.62
N ALA A 87 -24.94 -18.33 19.14
CA ALA A 87 -24.63 -17.19 18.29
C ALA A 87 -23.38 -17.60 17.49
N LEU A 88 -23.53 -17.70 16.17
CA LEU A 88 -22.42 -18.03 15.27
C LEU A 88 -21.27 -17.07 15.61
N ALA A 89 -20.09 -17.62 15.89
CA ALA A 89 -18.91 -16.81 16.21
C ALA A 89 -18.43 -16.15 14.92
N VAL A 90 -18.68 -14.85 14.79
CA VAL A 90 -18.34 -14.04 13.62
C VAL A 90 -16.85 -13.69 13.65
N ASN A 91 -16.19 -13.76 12.50
CA ASN A 91 -14.80 -13.35 12.39
C ASN A 91 -14.65 -11.83 12.68
N LYS A 92 -13.54 -11.45 13.30
CA LYS A 92 -13.26 -10.04 13.62
C LYS A 92 -13.27 -9.19 12.33
N GLY A 93 -13.96 -8.06 12.35
CA GLY A 93 -14.04 -7.14 11.22
C GLY A 93 -15.26 -7.36 10.31
N PHE A 94 -16.05 -8.41 10.55
CA PHE A 94 -17.32 -8.64 9.85
C PHE A 94 -18.51 -8.12 10.65
N ALA A 95 -19.50 -7.58 9.95
CA ALA A 95 -20.73 -7.01 10.50
C ALA A 95 -21.95 -7.68 9.88
N ALA A 96 -22.98 -7.94 10.70
CA ALA A 96 -24.22 -8.56 10.25
C ALA A 96 -25.05 -7.58 9.40
N THR A 97 -25.64 -8.08 8.31
CA THR A 97 -26.44 -7.27 7.38
C THR A 97 -27.95 -7.40 7.60
N GLY A 98 -28.41 -8.50 8.24
CA GLY A 98 -29.82 -8.89 8.28
C GLY A 98 -30.33 -9.51 6.97
N ASP A 99 -29.46 -9.72 5.97
CA ASP A 99 -29.75 -10.38 4.70
C ASP A 99 -29.42 -11.87 4.80
N ALA A 100 -30.36 -12.74 4.42
CA ALA A 100 -30.18 -14.19 4.50
C ALA A 100 -29.19 -14.73 3.45
N GLU A 101 -29.07 -14.09 2.29
CA GLU A 101 -28.14 -14.49 1.23
C GLU A 101 -26.72 -13.98 1.50
N ARG A 102 -26.61 -12.96 2.35
CA ARG A 102 -25.35 -12.29 2.66
C ARG A 102 -25.31 -11.91 4.13
N PRO A 103 -25.18 -12.87 5.05
CA PRO A 103 -25.40 -12.65 6.47
C PRO A 103 -24.39 -11.70 7.11
N TYR A 104 -23.15 -11.66 6.60
CA TYR A 104 -22.07 -10.84 7.11
C TYR A 104 -21.29 -10.19 5.97
N ILE A 105 -20.75 -8.99 6.19
CA ILE A 105 -19.88 -8.27 5.26
C ILE A 105 -18.73 -7.62 6.03
N SER A 106 -17.61 -7.38 5.35
CA SER A 106 -16.44 -6.74 5.97
C SER A 106 -16.37 -5.27 5.56
N TYR A 107 -16.60 -4.37 6.51
CA TYR A 107 -16.39 -2.94 6.34
C TYR A 107 -16.06 -2.25 7.65
N TYR A 108 -15.48 -1.07 7.55
CA TYR A 108 -15.34 -0.13 8.66
C TYR A 108 -15.99 1.20 8.30
N TRP A 109 -16.75 1.77 9.23
CA TRP A 109 -17.43 3.05 9.06
C TRP A 109 -17.01 4.01 10.15
N ASP A 110 -16.50 5.17 9.76
CA ASP A 110 -16.29 6.29 10.64
C ASP A 110 -17.35 7.36 10.38
N ALA A 111 -18.32 7.45 11.30
CA ALA A 111 -19.42 8.40 11.23
C ALA A 111 -18.97 9.86 11.37
N HIS A 112 -17.81 10.13 11.99
CA HIS A 112 -17.36 11.50 12.20
C HIS A 112 -16.78 12.10 10.92
N SER A 113 -15.97 11.32 10.20
CA SER A 113 -15.38 11.74 8.92
C SER A 113 -16.23 11.40 7.70
N GLY A 114 -17.27 10.58 7.86
CA GLY A 114 -18.05 10.06 6.73
C GLY A 114 -17.22 9.13 5.84
N THR A 115 -16.28 8.39 6.44
CA THR A 115 -15.32 7.52 5.73
C THR A 115 -15.73 6.06 5.83
N LEU A 116 -15.83 5.42 4.67
CA LEU A 116 -16.00 3.98 4.54
C LEU A 116 -14.64 3.33 4.22
N ALA A 117 -14.37 2.14 4.76
CA ALA A 117 -13.25 1.31 4.36
C ALA A 117 -13.71 -0.11 4.04
N LEU A 118 -13.24 -0.62 2.90
CA LEU A 118 -13.56 -1.95 2.38
C LEU A 118 -12.27 -2.72 2.05
N PRO A 119 -12.08 -3.93 2.58
CA PRO A 119 -12.79 -4.51 3.73
C PRO A 119 -12.47 -3.73 5.02
N ASN A 120 -12.99 -4.21 6.15
CA ASN A 120 -12.52 -3.74 7.44
C ASN A 120 -11.02 -4.02 7.59
N PRO A 121 -10.17 -3.02 7.95
CA PRO A 121 -8.73 -3.25 8.11
C PRO A 121 -8.37 -4.39 9.07
N ALA A 122 -9.24 -4.71 10.04
CA ALA A 122 -9.02 -5.81 10.97
C ALA A 122 -9.07 -7.21 10.31
N THR A 123 -9.56 -7.34 9.08
CA THR A 123 -9.54 -8.59 8.33
C THR A 123 -8.26 -8.78 7.53
N ILE A 124 -7.38 -7.79 7.49
CA ILE A 124 -6.13 -7.85 6.72
C ILE A 124 -5.05 -8.46 7.60
N THR A 125 -4.46 -9.55 7.13
CA THR A 125 -3.37 -10.24 7.81
C THR A 125 -2.08 -9.44 7.72
N ASN A 126 -1.32 -9.36 8.81
CA ASN A 126 -0.01 -8.74 8.79
C ASN A 126 0.94 -9.59 7.91
N PRO A 127 1.49 -9.04 6.82
CA PRO A 127 2.32 -9.80 5.88
C PRO A 127 3.73 -10.10 6.40
N VAL A 128 4.13 -9.45 7.50
CA VAL A 128 5.45 -9.60 8.14
C VAL A 128 5.39 -10.56 9.33
N ALA A 129 4.19 -11.00 9.73
CA ALA A 129 4.00 -11.98 10.79
C ALA A 129 4.11 -13.40 10.23
N ASP A 130 5.29 -14.02 10.32
CA ASP A 130 5.41 -15.46 10.05
C ASP A 130 5.02 -16.22 11.33
N PRO A 131 3.93 -17.02 11.33
CA PRO A 131 3.54 -17.80 12.51
C PRO A 131 4.60 -18.82 12.96
N CYS A 132 5.63 -19.08 12.14
CA CYS A 132 6.68 -20.06 12.41
C CYS A 132 8.06 -19.46 12.70
N SER A 133 8.27 -18.14 12.62
CA SER A 133 9.55 -17.52 12.95
C SER A 133 9.39 -16.25 13.78
N PRO A 134 10.36 -15.91 14.66
CA PRO A 134 10.35 -14.61 15.31
C PRO A 134 10.35 -13.50 14.25
N ASP A 135 9.39 -12.59 14.34
CA ASP A 135 9.17 -11.48 13.39
C ASP A 135 10.41 -10.58 13.28
N HIS A 136 11.29 -10.88 12.32
CA HIS A 136 12.45 -10.08 12.01
C HIS A 136 12.17 -9.20 10.78
N ARG A 137 11.85 -7.92 11.00
CA ARG A 137 11.68 -6.91 9.92
C ARG A 137 12.84 -6.93 8.91
N SER A 138 14.06 -7.26 9.34
CA SER A 138 15.25 -7.36 8.50
C SER A 138 15.22 -8.49 7.46
N SER A 139 14.37 -9.50 7.64
CA SER A 139 14.20 -10.63 6.72
C SER A 139 13.36 -10.25 5.49
N TYR A 140 12.64 -9.14 5.56
CA TYR A 140 11.75 -8.68 4.49
C TYR A 140 12.29 -7.43 3.80
N GLU A 141 12.06 -7.36 2.50
CA GLU A 141 12.21 -6.16 1.69
C GLU A 141 10.82 -5.64 1.32
N ILE A 142 10.53 -4.42 1.75
CA ILE A 142 9.26 -3.77 1.53
C ILE A 142 9.46 -2.62 0.54
N THR A 143 8.88 -2.77 -0.64
CA THR A 143 8.84 -1.72 -1.66
C THR A 143 7.43 -1.20 -1.79
N ALA A 144 7.27 0.12 -1.82
CA ALA A 144 6.01 0.76 -2.08
C ALA A 144 6.12 1.71 -3.29
N LYS A 145 5.04 1.86 -4.04
CA LYS A 145 4.90 2.83 -5.12
C LYS A 145 3.61 3.62 -4.94
N PHE A 146 3.75 4.92 -4.76
CA PHE A 146 2.65 5.85 -4.56
C PHE A 146 2.31 6.52 -5.89
N PHE A 147 1.03 6.55 -6.23
CA PHE A 147 0.50 7.16 -7.44
C PHE A 147 -0.40 8.34 -7.07
N PHE A 148 -0.02 9.55 -7.51
CA PHE A 148 -0.87 10.74 -7.45
C PHE A 148 -1.90 10.68 -8.59
N LEU A 149 -3.17 10.39 -8.26
CA LEU A 149 -4.22 10.18 -9.27
C LEU A 149 -5.07 11.42 -9.55
N ASP A 150 -5.01 12.44 -8.69
CA ASP A 150 -5.74 13.69 -8.84
C ASP A 150 -4.85 14.90 -8.49
N GLU A 151 -4.78 15.25 -7.21
CA GLU A 151 -3.98 16.37 -6.70
C GLU A 151 -2.59 15.90 -6.25
N VAL A 152 -1.60 16.80 -6.35
CA VAL A 152 -0.21 16.55 -5.93
C VAL A 152 0.04 17.30 -4.62
N ASP A 153 -0.07 16.56 -3.52
CA ASP A 153 0.18 17.07 -2.16
C ASP A 153 0.95 16.04 -1.35
N ALA A 154 2.01 16.48 -0.67
CA ALA A 154 2.86 15.63 0.15
C ALA A 154 2.10 15.03 1.34
N GLY A 155 1.07 15.72 1.86
CA GLY A 155 0.23 15.23 2.95
C GLY A 155 -0.50 13.92 2.61
N LEU A 156 -0.81 13.68 1.33
CA LEU A 156 -1.43 12.43 0.88
C LEU A 156 -0.48 11.24 1.01
N VAL A 157 0.83 11.47 0.91
CA VAL A 157 1.84 10.41 1.10
C VAL A 157 1.89 10.03 2.57
N ASP A 158 1.91 11.00 3.48
CA ASP A 158 1.89 10.75 4.92
C ASP A 158 0.63 9.98 5.33
N GLU A 159 -0.53 10.41 4.84
CA GLU A 159 -1.80 9.73 5.07
C GLU A 159 -1.74 8.27 4.60
N ALA A 160 -1.19 8.01 3.41
CA ALA A 160 -1.06 6.65 2.90
C ALA A 160 -0.08 5.79 3.68
N LEU A 161 1.02 6.35 4.19
CA LEU A 161 1.97 5.64 5.06
C LEU A 161 1.35 5.30 6.42
N THR A 162 0.61 6.22 7.02
CA THR A 162 -0.18 5.98 8.24
C THR A 162 -1.21 4.88 8.00
N ARG A 163 -1.92 4.92 6.87
CA ARG A 163 -2.89 3.88 6.48
C ARG A 163 -2.23 2.53 6.25
N LEU A 164 -1.08 2.47 5.56
CA LEU A 164 -0.32 1.24 5.38
C LEU A 164 0.04 0.62 6.74
N THR A 165 0.58 1.43 7.65
CA THR A 165 0.97 0.99 8.99
C THR A 165 -0.23 0.45 9.76
N ARG A 166 -1.35 1.19 9.75
CA ARG A 166 -2.57 0.82 10.47
C ARG A 166 -3.20 -0.48 9.95
N THR A 167 -3.14 -0.70 8.64
CA THR A 167 -3.82 -1.83 7.99
C THR A 167 -2.96 -3.08 7.96
N THR A 168 -1.64 -2.95 7.77
CA THR A 168 -0.75 -4.10 7.56
C THR A 168 0.22 -4.33 8.72
N GLY A 169 0.43 -3.35 9.60
CA GLY A 169 1.50 -3.39 10.61
C GLY A 169 2.89 -3.06 10.06
N ILE A 170 3.02 -2.72 8.77
CA ILE A 170 4.28 -2.30 8.17
C ILE A 170 4.64 -0.89 8.64
N ILE A 171 5.68 -0.78 9.46
CA ILE A 171 6.16 0.51 10.02
C ILE A 171 7.17 1.19 9.10
N THR A 172 8.12 0.43 8.54
CA THR A 172 9.23 0.94 7.75
C THR A 172 9.24 0.36 6.34
N ILE A 173 9.58 1.19 5.36
CA ILE A 173 9.62 0.85 3.93
C ILE A 173 11.05 0.99 3.42
N ASP A 174 11.56 -0.04 2.74
CA ASP A 174 12.92 -0.02 2.21
C ASP A 174 13.06 0.95 1.04
N THR A 175 12.07 0.99 0.15
CA THR A 175 12.03 1.93 -0.98
C THR A 175 10.61 2.41 -1.25
N LEU A 176 10.38 3.73 -1.24
CA LEU A 176 9.15 4.35 -1.73
C LEU A 176 9.40 5.02 -3.08
N VAL A 177 8.66 4.62 -4.11
CA VAL A 177 8.70 5.22 -5.44
C VAL A 177 7.51 6.16 -5.63
N LEU A 178 7.76 7.42 -5.96
CA LEU A 178 6.72 8.40 -6.24
C LEU A 178 6.43 8.45 -7.75
N SER A 179 5.14 8.38 -8.11
CA SER A 179 4.67 8.39 -9.49
C SER A 179 3.62 9.50 -9.67
N PHE A 180 3.84 10.33 -10.69
CA PHE A 180 3.02 11.51 -10.97
C PHE A 180 2.33 11.39 -12.35
N PRO A 181 1.41 10.42 -12.55
CA PRO A 181 0.82 10.17 -13.87
C PRO A 181 -0.01 11.33 -14.42
N THR A 182 -0.43 12.28 -13.58
CA THR A 182 -1.16 13.49 -13.96
C THR A 182 -0.25 14.64 -14.42
N LEU A 183 1.05 14.55 -14.16
CA LEU A 183 2.04 15.57 -14.55
C LEU A 183 2.74 15.17 -15.86
N ASP A 184 3.08 16.17 -16.67
CA ASP A 184 3.91 15.99 -17.85
C ASP A 184 5.39 16.23 -17.50
N LEU A 185 6.09 15.14 -17.18
CA LEU A 185 7.51 15.16 -16.80
C LEU A 185 8.46 14.88 -17.99
N ASP A 186 7.92 14.67 -19.19
CA ASP A 186 8.68 14.31 -20.38
C ASP A 186 8.86 15.47 -21.36
N SER A 187 8.01 16.49 -21.31
CA SER A 187 8.13 17.64 -22.21
C SER A 187 9.09 18.72 -21.71
N LYS A 188 9.63 19.50 -22.65
CA LYS A 188 10.46 20.70 -22.39
C LYS A 188 9.64 22.00 -22.42
N THR A 189 8.36 21.92 -22.05
CA THR A 189 7.44 23.07 -22.07
C THR A 189 7.49 23.85 -20.76
N SER A 190 6.94 25.08 -20.72
CA SER A 190 6.83 25.85 -19.47
C SER A 190 6.00 25.12 -18.40
N THR A 191 5.03 24.31 -18.83
CA THR A 191 4.20 23.45 -17.96
C THR A 191 5.04 22.38 -17.24
N SER A 192 6.13 21.93 -17.86
CA SER A 192 7.08 21.00 -17.25
C SER A 192 7.81 21.64 -16.06
N THR A 193 8.20 22.92 -16.15
CA THR A 193 8.88 23.61 -15.03
C THR A 193 8.00 23.71 -13.78
N GLU A 194 6.70 24.01 -13.95
CA GLU A 194 5.74 24.03 -12.84
C GLU A 194 5.56 22.62 -12.24
N ALA A 195 5.45 21.60 -13.09
CA ALA A 195 5.37 20.21 -12.66
C ALA A 195 6.61 19.79 -11.86
N ILE A 196 7.82 20.18 -12.28
CA ILE A 196 9.06 19.92 -11.52
C ILE A 196 9.06 20.64 -10.17
N GLY A 197 8.51 21.86 -10.10
CA GLY A 197 8.33 22.57 -8.84
C GLY A 197 7.41 21.80 -7.86
N GLN A 198 6.31 21.23 -8.36
CA GLN A 198 5.41 20.39 -7.55
C GLN A 198 6.11 19.11 -7.08
N VAL A 199 6.84 18.43 -7.97
CA VAL A 199 7.62 17.24 -7.62
C VAL A 199 8.68 17.58 -6.57
N ALA A 200 9.38 18.71 -6.69
CA ALA A 200 10.39 19.15 -5.74
C ALA A 200 9.80 19.40 -4.35
N GLN A 201 8.63 20.04 -4.25
CA GLN A 201 7.95 20.27 -2.97
C GLN A 201 7.59 18.95 -2.28
N VAL A 202 6.97 18.02 -3.02
CA VAL A 202 6.64 16.69 -2.49
C VAL A 202 7.92 15.94 -2.09
N TRP A 203 8.95 15.98 -2.94
CA TRP A 203 10.22 15.31 -2.68
C TRP A 203 10.88 15.82 -1.39
N GLN A 204 10.96 17.14 -1.20
CA GLN A 204 11.55 17.75 0.00
C GLN A 204 10.82 17.35 1.28
N HIS A 205 9.49 17.27 1.24
CA HIS A 205 8.68 16.83 2.37
C HIS A 205 8.87 15.35 2.66
N VAL A 206 8.65 14.48 1.67
CA VAL A 206 8.71 13.03 1.83
C VAL A 206 10.12 12.55 2.19
N SER A 207 11.16 13.25 1.71
CA SER A 207 12.57 12.96 2.05
C SER A 207 12.89 13.17 3.54
N GLN A 208 12.03 13.86 4.28
CA GLN A 208 12.16 14.05 5.72
C GLN A 208 11.50 12.92 6.55
N ASN A 209 10.79 11.98 5.91
CA ASN A 209 10.09 10.92 6.63
C ASN A 209 11.07 9.81 7.08
N PRO A 210 11.17 9.48 8.39
CA PRO A 210 12.09 8.47 8.91
C PRO A 210 11.65 7.03 8.64
N GLN A 211 10.37 6.80 8.32
CA GLN A 211 9.86 5.46 7.96
C GLN A 211 10.45 4.93 6.65
N LEU A 212 11.04 5.82 5.83
CA LEU A 212 11.53 5.51 4.50
C LEU A 212 13.05 5.38 4.50
N PHE A 213 13.58 4.20 4.14
CA PHE A 213 15.03 4.02 4.01
C PHE A 213 15.59 4.52 2.68
N SER A 214 14.78 4.58 1.63
CA SER A 214 15.18 5.17 0.36
C SER A 214 13.98 5.62 -0.45
N LEU A 215 14.23 6.52 -1.40
CA LEU A 215 13.21 7.06 -2.30
C LEU A 215 13.56 6.79 -3.75
N GLY A 216 12.54 6.74 -4.59
CA GLY A 216 12.69 6.71 -6.04
C GLY A 216 11.61 7.52 -6.74
N LEU A 217 11.84 7.78 -8.02
CA LEU A 217 10.91 8.46 -8.91
C LEU A 217 10.48 7.53 -10.04
N ALA A 218 9.26 7.67 -10.51
CA ALA A 218 8.77 6.95 -11.69
C ALA A 218 8.56 7.91 -12.87
N ASP A 219 8.89 7.42 -14.07
CA ASP A 219 8.54 8.01 -15.36
C ASP A 219 8.93 9.50 -15.47
N ILE A 220 10.20 9.80 -15.17
CA ILE A 220 10.79 11.15 -15.29
C ILE A 220 11.86 11.16 -16.38
N SER A 221 11.80 12.13 -17.30
CA SER A 221 12.80 12.30 -18.35
C SER A 221 14.17 12.75 -17.81
N PRO A 222 15.27 12.54 -18.57
CA PRO A 222 16.61 12.93 -18.14
C PRO A 222 16.73 14.42 -17.79
N SER A 223 16.18 15.30 -18.64
CA SER A 223 16.24 16.76 -18.41
C SER A 223 15.42 17.20 -17.20
N SER A 224 14.29 16.54 -16.96
CA SER A 224 13.44 16.79 -15.80
C SER A 224 14.10 16.33 -14.50
N LEU A 225 14.77 15.17 -14.54
CA LEU A 225 15.55 14.68 -13.39
C LEU A 225 16.69 15.63 -13.06
N GLU A 226 17.45 16.09 -14.06
CA GLU A 226 18.53 17.06 -13.85
C GLU A 226 18.01 18.38 -13.26
N ALA A 227 16.91 18.92 -13.80
CA ALA A 227 16.27 20.12 -13.29
C ALA A 227 15.79 19.95 -11.83
N LEU A 228 15.16 18.81 -11.52
CA LEU A 228 14.71 18.48 -10.18
C LEU A 228 15.89 18.45 -9.21
N LEU A 229 16.93 17.66 -9.50
CA LEU A 229 18.10 17.50 -8.63
C LEU A 229 18.85 18.82 -8.41
N GLY A 230 18.90 19.68 -9.43
CA GLY A 230 19.46 21.03 -9.35
C GLY A 230 18.60 22.01 -8.56
N SER A 231 17.29 21.79 -8.47
CA SER A 231 16.34 22.65 -7.74
C SER A 231 16.25 22.38 -6.24
N LEU A 232 16.76 21.23 -5.77
CA LEU A 232 16.78 20.87 -4.35
C LEU A 232 17.82 21.70 -3.59
N ASP A 233 17.62 21.85 -2.28
CA ASP A 233 18.55 22.57 -1.38
C ASP A 233 19.09 21.64 -0.27
N PRO A 234 20.41 21.35 -0.26
CA PRO A 234 21.39 21.69 -1.30
C PRO A 234 21.15 20.91 -2.60
N PRO A 235 21.62 21.42 -3.76
CA PRO A 235 21.51 20.70 -5.02
C PRO A 235 22.23 19.35 -4.94
N VAL A 236 21.58 18.29 -5.41
CA VAL A 236 22.13 16.93 -5.34
C VAL A 236 23.29 16.82 -6.32
N GLN A 237 24.50 16.66 -5.79
CA GLN A 237 25.72 16.48 -6.58
C GLN A 237 25.99 15.00 -6.88
N PRO A 238 26.82 14.66 -7.88
CA PRO A 238 27.35 13.30 -8.02
C PRO A 238 28.00 12.82 -6.71
N PRO A 239 27.86 11.54 -6.35
CA PRO A 239 28.47 11.02 -5.13
C PRO A 239 30.00 11.07 -5.25
N SER A 240 30.66 11.37 -4.13
CA SER A 240 32.13 11.53 -4.08
C SER A 240 32.88 10.21 -4.32
N MET A 241 32.20 9.08 -4.15
CA MET A 241 32.67 7.73 -4.50
C MET A 241 31.55 6.94 -5.16
N PRO A 242 31.86 5.92 -5.99
CA PRO A 242 30.83 5.14 -6.67
C PRO A 242 29.90 4.48 -5.65
N LEU A 243 28.62 4.86 -5.68
CA LEU A 243 27.61 4.18 -4.89
C LEU A 243 27.34 2.84 -5.56
N PHE A 244 27.82 1.77 -4.94
CA PHE A 244 27.26 0.45 -5.24
C PHE A 244 25.84 0.49 -4.70
N SER A 245 24.85 0.42 -5.57
CA SER A 245 23.53 -0.06 -5.17
C SER A 245 23.69 -1.57 -5.00
N PRO A 246 23.91 -2.12 -3.79
CA PRO A 246 23.50 -3.50 -3.64
C PRO A 246 22.01 -3.49 -3.98
N ALA A 247 21.57 -4.46 -4.78
CA ALA A 247 20.15 -4.63 -5.08
C ALA A 247 19.29 -4.73 -3.80
N ILE A 248 19.93 -4.89 -2.64
CA ILE A 248 19.35 -5.15 -1.33
C ILE A 248 20.20 -4.40 -0.29
N PRO A 249 19.64 -3.58 0.62
CA PRO A 249 20.43 -3.08 1.75
C PRO A 249 20.92 -4.28 2.57
N LEU A 250 22.23 -4.51 2.59
CA LEU A 250 22.87 -5.46 3.50
C LEU A 250 22.58 -4.99 4.93
N SER A 251 21.75 -5.79 5.61
CA SER A 251 21.45 -5.85 7.04
C SER A 251 22.19 -4.84 7.92
N SER A 252 21.45 -3.91 8.53
CA SER A 252 21.76 -3.62 9.94
C SER A 252 21.24 -4.80 10.74
N THR A 253 22.13 -5.61 11.29
CA THR A 253 21.79 -6.62 12.31
C THR A 253 21.32 -5.87 13.55
N THR A 254 20.03 -5.56 13.61
CA THR A 254 19.40 -5.17 14.87
C THR A 254 18.59 -6.39 15.30
N ASP A 255 19.10 -7.14 16.27
CA ASP A 255 18.43 -8.30 16.87
C ASP A 255 17.20 -7.91 17.72
N ALA A 256 16.91 -6.62 17.83
CA ALA A 256 15.74 -6.12 18.53
C ALA A 256 14.51 -6.23 17.62
N ALA A 257 13.49 -6.95 18.08
CA ALA A 257 12.16 -6.89 17.49
C ALA A 257 11.73 -5.42 17.39
N SER A 258 11.28 -4.99 16.22
CA SER A 258 10.67 -3.67 16.06
C SER A 258 9.43 -3.63 16.95
N THR A 259 9.51 -2.91 18.08
CA THR A 259 8.36 -2.68 18.94
C THR A 259 7.44 -1.70 18.21
N SER A 260 6.40 -2.24 17.58
CA SER A 260 5.29 -1.46 17.06
C SER A 260 4.53 -0.86 18.23
N THR A 261 4.46 0.47 18.32
CA THR A 261 3.46 1.11 19.17
C THR A 261 2.07 0.72 18.67
N ALA A 262 1.12 0.56 19.59
CA ALA A 262 -0.28 0.30 19.23
C ALA A 262 -0.97 1.50 18.55
N GLU A 263 -0.27 2.62 18.40
CA GLU A 263 -0.76 3.89 17.85
C GLU A 263 -0.06 4.21 16.51
N PRO A 264 -0.70 3.97 15.35
CA PRO A 264 -0.10 4.18 14.03
C PRO A 264 0.39 5.61 13.74
N GLU A 265 -0.19 6.61 14.40
CA GLU A 265 0.21 8.02 14.28
C GLU A 265 1.60 8.29 14.88
N LEU A 266 2.09 7.40 15.76
CA LEU A 266 3.39 7.47 16.40
C LEU A 266 4.42 6.52 15.76
N ALA A 267 4.07 5.85 14.65
CA ALA A 267 4.93 4.89 13.98
C ALA A 267 6.30 5.46 13.57
N SER A 268 6.37 6.77 13.29
CA SER A 268 7.62 7.47 13.00
C SER A 268 8.57 7.53 14.21
N ALA A 269 8.03 7.54 15.45
CA ALA A 269 8.80 7.52 16.69
C ALA A 269 9.36 6.12 17.02
N ASP A 270 8.76 5.06 16.47
CA ASP A 270 9.25 3.68 16.60
C ASP A 270 10.47 3.40 15.72
N VAL A 271 10.78 4.29 14.78
CA VAL A 271 12.00 4.22 14.00
C VAL A 271 13.15 4.69 14.88
N ALA A 272 13.97 3.73 15.34
CA ALA A 272 15.16 4.03 16.12
C ALA A 272 16.03 5.08 15.40
N SER A 273 16.31 6.19 16.10
CA SER A 273 17.31 7.16 15.67
C SER A 273 18.65 6.44 15.57
N ARG A 274 19.14 6.22 14.36
CA ARG A 274 20.37 5.44 14.13
C ARG A 274 21.58 6.22 14.64
N ASP A 275 22.15 5.78 15.75
CA ASP A 275 23.52 6.14 16.16
C ASP A 275 24.52 5.30 15.34
N VAL A 276 25.19 5.96 14.38
CA VAL A 276 26.05 5.33 13.37
C VAL A 276 27.44 5.07 13.93
N SER A 277 27.71 3.85 14.42
CA SER A 277 29.07 3.46 14.86
C SER A 277 29.50 2.03 14.49
N THR A 278 28.88 1.38 13.50
CA THR A 278 29.33 0.06 13.02
C THR A 278 29.98 0.14 11.65
N GLU A 279 31.28 -0.14 11.62
CA GLU A 279 32.14 -0.21 10.44
C GLU A 279 31.58 -1.18 9.39
N GLY A 280 31.36 -0.69 8.16
CA GLY A 280 31.06 -1.53 6.99
C GLY A 280 29.94 -1.05 6.05
N THR A 281 29.11 -0.08 6.45
CA THR A 281 27.88 0.33 5.73
C THR A 281 27.87 1.77 5.21
N PHE A 282 29.05 2.40 5.06
CA PHE A 282 29.17 3.83 4.72
C PHE A 282 28.43 4.29 3.44
N TRP A 283 28.21 3.40 2.46
CA TRP A 283 27.67 3.78 1.14
C TRP A 283 26.15 3.92 1.05
N ASN A 284 25.39 3.14 1.84
CA ASN A 284 23.92 3.19 1.79
C ASN A 284 23.34 4.35 2.60
N ILE A 285 24.16 4.97 3.45
CA ILE A 285 23.75 6.04 4.35
C ILE A 285 23.24 7.25 3.56
N GLU A 286 23.86 7.58 2.41
CA GLU A 286 23.42 8.73 1.59
C GLU A 286 21.96 8.65 1.11
N TYR A 287 21.42 7.44 0.93
CA TYR A 287 20.00 7.26 0.55
C TYR A 287 19.06 7.28 1.76
N SER A 288 19.55 6.90 2.94
CA SER A 288 18.73 6.70 4.14
C SER A 288 18.76 7.87 5.12
N LEU A 289 19.71 8.80 4.98
CA LEU A 289 19.74 9.99 5.81
C LEU A 289 18.56 10.91 5.48
N VAL A 290 17.85 11.28 6.53
CA VAL A 290 16.74 12.24 6.49
C VAL A 290 17.30 13.61 6.12
N SER A 291 16.78 14.19 5.03
CA SER A 291 17.21 15.47 4.48
C SER A 291 16.14 16.00 3.54
N THR A 292 16.08 17.31 3.32
CA THR A 292 15.23 17.94 2.29
C THR A 292 15.66 17.59 0.87
N ALA A 293 16.93 17.20 0.67
CA ALA A 293 17.50 16.92 -0.64
C ALA A 293 18.07 15.49 -0.72
N ARG A 294 17.31 14.50 -0.25
CA ARG A 294 17.72 13.10 -0.28
C ARG A 294 17.93 12.64 -1.73
N ARG A 295 19.07 11.98 -2.01
CA ARG A 295 19.36 11.41 -3.33
C ARG A 295 18.36 10.31 -3.65
N PRO A 296 17.71 10.31 -4.83
CA PRO A 296 16.92 9.17 -5.28
C PRO A 296 17.81 7.93 -5.37
N ARG A 297 17.42 6.82 -4.76
CA ARG A 297 18.09 5.53 -4.94
C ARG A 297 17.86 4.99 -6.34
N LEU A 298 16.64 5.15 -6.86
CA LEU A 298 16.27 4.64 -8.16
C LEU A 298 15.35 5.58 -8.93
N VAL A 299 15.36 5.41 -10.25
CA VAL A 299 14.37 5.94 -11.17
C VAL A 299 13.79 4.76 -11.94
N SER A 300 12.47 4.63 -11.94
CA SER A 300 11.78 3.57 -12.68
C SER A 300 11.17 4.14 -13.97
N ILE A 301 11.34 3.47 -15.10
CA ILE A 301 10.75 3.86 -16.39
C ILE A 301 9.92 2.75 -17.02
N ASN A 302 8.87 3.16 -17.72
CA ASN A 302 7.99 2.24 -18.44
C ASN A 302 8.50 1.89 -19.86
N VAL A 303 9.23 0.78 -19.97
CA VAL A 303 9.86 0.35 -21.24
C VAL A 303 8.84 0.00 -22.33
N LYS A 304 7.59 -0.35 -22.00
CA LYS A 304 6.55 -0.63 -23.01
C LYS A 304 6.07 0.64 -23.71
N GLN A 305 6.13 1.77 -23.04
CA GLN A 305 5.65 3.05 -23.56
C GLN A 305 6.76 3.79 -24.29
N ASP A 306 7.97 3.72 -23.75
CA ASP A 306 9.15 4.31 -24.37
C ASP A 306 10.31 3.29 -24.42
N PRO A 307 10.40 2.47 -25.48
CA PRO A 307 11.51 1.55 -25.68
C PRO A 307 12.85 2.29 -25.90
N CYS A 308 12.81 3.60 -26.14
CA CYS A 308 13.98 4.47 -26.26
C CYS A 308 14.35 5.17 -24.94
N ALA A 309 13.49 5.15 -23.91
CA ALA A 309 13.78 5.76 -22.60
C ALA A 309 14.96 5.09 -21.89
N PHE A 310 15.26 3.83 -22.23
CA PHE A 310 16.51 3.19 -21.84
C PHE A 310 17.65 3.54 -22.82
N ASP A 311 17.83 4.84 -23.08
CA ASP A 311 18.97 5.27 -23.89
C ASP A 311 20.27 5.17 -23.07
N ARG A 312 21.38 4.98 -23.77
CA ARG A 312 22.69 4.80 -23.14
C ARG A 312 23.11 6.06 -22.36
N HIS A 313 22.62 7.24 -22.75
CA HIS A 313 22.98 8.50 -22.13
C HIS A 313 22.31 8.66 -20.77
N PHE A 314 21.03 8.33 -20.64
CA PHE A 314 20.29 8.40 -19.40
C PHE A 314 20.76 7.36 -18.40
N SER A 315 21.04 6.13 -18.87
CA SER A 315 21.65 5.10 -18.03
C SER A 315 23.01 5.56 -17.48
N GLN A 316 23.85 6.19 -18.31
CA GLN A 316 25.13 6.76 -17.88
C GLN A 316 24.96 7.93 -16.90
N TYR A 317 24.00 8.82 -17.16
CA TYR A 317 23.70 9.95 -16.28
C TYR A 317 23.25 9.46 -14.90
N CYS A 318 22.25 8.58 -14.84
CA CYS A 318 21.78 7.96 -13.60
C CYS A 318 22.95 7.28 -12.86
N ALA A 319 23.76 6.49 -13.56
CA ALA A 319 24.94 5.86 -12.97
C ALA A 319 25.94 6.88 -12.39
N SER A 320 26.22 7.98 -13.10
CA SER A 320 27.11 9.05 -12.58
C SER A 320 26.54 9.78 -11.37
N MET A 321 25.21 9.81 -11.25
CA MET A 321 24.50 10.38 -10.09
C MET A 321 24.28 9.37 -8.96
N GLY A 322 24.74 8.11 -9.12
CA GLY A 322 24.48 7.05 -8.15
C GLY A 322 23.01 6.68 -8.05
N ILE A 323 22.27 6.72 -9.16
CA ILE A 323 20.84 6.40 -9.25
C ILE A 323 20.68 5.13 -10.08
N GLN A 324 19.93 4.16 -9.58
CA GLN A 324 19.62 2.94 -10.32
C GLN A 324 18.47 3.17 -11.29
N LEU A 325 18.67 2.92 -12.59
CA LEU A 325 17.59 2.94 -13.58
C LEU A 325 16.94 1.55 -13.69
N VAL A 326 15.63 1.47 -13.42
CA VAL A 326 14.87 0.20 -13.36
C VAL A 326 13.69 0.25 -14.33
N ALA A 327 13.39 -0.86 -14.99
CA ALA A 327 12.20 -0.99 -15.81
C ALA A 327 10.98 -1.43 -14.97
N HIS A 328 9.80 -0.86 -15.22
CA HIS A 328 8.54 -1.40 -14.70
C HIS A 328 7.51 -1.59 -15.82
N SER A 329 6.45 -2.33 -15.51
CA SER A 329 5.39 -2.70 -16.45
C SER A 329 4.01 -2.22 -16.02
N ASP A 330 3.95 -1.21 -15.13
CA ASP A 330 2.68 -0.61 -14.72
C ASP A 330 2.00 0.02 -15.96
N ARG A 331 0.68 0.28 -15.88
CA ARG A 331 -0.02 1.03 -16.92
C ARG A 331 0.18 2.52 -16.72
N ARG A 332 0.12 3.32 -17.81
CA ARG A 332 0.10 4.79 -17.72
C ARG A 332 -1.07 5.27 -16.88
N ASP A 333 -2.24 4.75 -17.21
CA ASP A 333 -3.47 4.96 -16.48
C ASP A 333 -3.69 3.75 -15.56
N VAL A 334 -3.26 3.91 -14.30
CA VAL A 334 -3.25 2.82 -13.30
C VAL A 334 -4.68 2.46 -12.88
N LEU A 335 -5.60 3.41 -12.93
CA LEU A 335 -7.02 3.23 -12.65
C LEU A 335 -7.85 4.10 -13.60
N PRO A 336 -8.27 3.56 -14.76
CA PRO A 336 -9.00 4.34 -15.75
C PRO A 336 -10.25 5.01 -15.19
N GLN A 337 -10.54 6.24 -15.65
CA GLN A 337 -11.64 7.05 -15.13
C GLN A 337 -13.01 6.35 -15.19
N ARG A 338 -13.20 5.41 -16.14
CA ARG A 338 -14.44 4.62 -16.26
C ARG A 338 -14.54 3.44 -15.30
N THR A 339 -13.42 2.98 -14.76
CA THR A 339 -13.33 1.73 -14.00
C THR A 339 -13.99 1.86 -12.63
N LEU A 340 -13.64 2.91 -11.88
CA LEU A 340 -14.23 3.09 -10.54
C LEU A 340 -15.75 3.26 -10.60
N PRO A 341 -16.33 4.14 -11.45
CA PRO A 341 -17.79 4.23 -11.59
C PRO A 341 -18.45 2.90 -11.93
N ALA A 342 -17.91 2.14 -12.88
CA ALA A 342 -18.45 0.83 -13.25
C ALA A 342 -18.46 -0.16 -12.08
N LEU A 343 -17.40 -0.18 -11.28
CA LEU A 343 -17.31 -1.00 -10.06
C LEU A 343 -18.27 -0.50 -8.97
N MET A 344 -18.47 0.80 -8.83
CA MET A 344 -19.43 1.33 -7.85
C MET A 344 -20.87 1.02 -8.26
N ASP A 345 -21.19 1.09 -9.54
CA ASP A 345 -22.51 0.73 -10.09
C ASP A 345 -22.80 -0.77 -9.92
N GLU A 346 -21.82 -1.65 -10.21
CA GLU A 346 -21.97 -3.11 -10.07
C GLU A 346 -22.30 -3.53 -8.63
N PHE A 347 -21.73 -2.84 -7.64
CA PHE A 347 -21.89 -3.16 -6.22
C PHE A 347 -22.85 -2.22 -5.48
N GLU A 348 -23.58 -1.33 -6.18
CA GLU A 348 -24.40 -0.29 -5.56
C GLU A 348 -25.39 -0.86 -4.53
N HIS A 349 -26.13 -1.92 -4.93
CA HIS A 349 -27.12 -2.59 -4.06
C HIS A 349 -26.48 -3.38 -2.92
N LYS A 350 -25.17 -3.61 -2.99
CA LYS A 350 -24.41 -4.37 -2.01
C LYS A 350 -23.72 -3.48 -0.97
N MET A 351 -23.60 -2.18 -1.21
CA MET A 351 -22.87 -1.29 -0.30
C MET A 351 -23.57 -1.12 1.07
N PRO A 352 -22.81 -1.08 2.18
CA PRO A 352 -23.36 -0.82 3.52
C PRO A 352 -23.80 0.63 3.73
N LYS A 353 -23.36 1.54 2.86
CA LYS A 353 -23.68 2.97 2.87
C LYS A 353 -23.87 3.46 1.45
N LYS A 354 -24.76 4.45 1.29
CA LYS A 354 -25.03 5.04 -0.01
C LYS A 354 -23.77 5.70 -0.57
N ALA A 355 -23.42 5.35 -1.81
CA ALA A 355 -22.34 6.03 -2.52
C ALA A 355 -22.78 7.44 -2.96
N PRO A 356 -21.87 8.43 -2.93
CA PRO A 356 -22.15 9.73 -3.52
C PRO A 356 -22.13 9.62 -5.05
N LYS A 357 -22.73 10.59 -5.73
CA LYS A 357 -22.93 10.55 -7.19
C LYS A 357 -21.63 10.56 -8.00
N ARG A 358 -20.57 11.18 -7.46
CA ARG A 358 -19.28 11.34 -8.13
C ARG A 358 -18.19 11.05 -7.12
N LEU A 359 -17.43 10.01 -7.40
CA LEU A 359 -16.25 9.60 -6.65
C LEU A 359 -15.05 9.70 -7.57
N ARG A 360 -13.93 10.21 -7.03
CA ARG A 360 -12.66 10.29 -7.75
C ARG A 360 -11.55 9.61 -6.94
N PRO A 361 -10.75 8.75 -7.58
CA PRO A 361 -9.51 8.27 -6.97
C PRO A 361 -8.59 9.46 -6.73
N LYS A 362 -8.14 9.66 -5.50
CA LYS A 362 -7.18 10.71 -5.14
C LYS A 362 -5.75 10.20 -5.21
N TRP A 363 -5.52 9.02 -4.66
CA TRP A 363 -4.23 8.34 -4.71
C TRP A 363 -4.36 6.83 -4.61
N ALA A 364 -3.31 6.12 -5.04
CA ALA A 364 -3.15 4.69 -4.80
C ALA A 364 -1.72 4.39 -4.31
N LEU A 365 -1.60 3.54 -3.30
CA LEU A 365 -0.33 3.03 -2.78
C LEU A 365 -0.26 1.53 -3.06
N LYS A 366 0.65 1.13 -3.96
CA LYS A 366 1.02 -0.27 -4.18
C LYS A 366 2.13 -0.65 -3.22
N TYR A 367 2.03 -1.80 -2.56
CA TYR A 367 3.12 -2.31 -1.73
C TYR A 367 3.41 -3.77 -2.06
N THR A 368 4.67 -4.17 -1.89
CA THR A 368 5.16 -5.54 -2.08
C THR A 368 6.11 -5.90 -0.96
N THR A 369 5.94 -7.08 -0.39
CA THR A 369 6.77 -7.64 0.67
C THR A 369 7.49 -8.86 0.11
N LEU A 370 8.81 -8.80 0.02
CA LEU A 370 9.68 -9.87 -0.46
C LEU A 370 10.49 -10.47 0.70
N ILE A 371 10.57 -11.78 0.76
CA ILE A 371 11.45 -12.51 1.68
C ILE A 371 12.87 -12.50 1.10
N ARG A 372 13.81 -11.80 1.75
CA ARG A 372 15.12 -11.47 1.18
C ARG A 372 16.00 -12.69 0.89
N ASP A 373 16.06 -13.64 1.81
CA ASP A 373 16.91 -14.84 1.71
C ASP A 373 16.42 -15.80 0.62
N ARG A 374 15.13 -15.75 0.27
CA ARG A 374 14.50 -16.67 -0.71
C ARG A 374 14.11 -15.99 -2.02
N GLY A 375 14.07 -14.67 -2.07
CA GLY A 375 13.55 -13.91 -3.22
C GLY A 375 12.07 -14.18 -3.51
N VAL A 376 11.29 -14.58 -2.49
CA VAL A 376 9.89 -14.98 -2.64
C VAL A 376 8.98 -13.83 -2.26
N LEU A 377 7.94 -13.57 -3.08
CA LEU A 377 6.88 -12.61 -2.76
C LEU A 377 6.02 -13.17 -1.63
N ALA A 378 6.08 -12.54 -0.45
CA ALA A 378 5.24 -12.86 0.70
C ALA A 378 3.87 -12.20 0.60
N ASP A 379 3.84 -10.93 0.19
CA ASP A 379 2.58 -10.20 0.03
C ASP A 379 2.68 -9.12 -1.05
N LYS A 380 1.53 -8.78 -1.60
CA LYS A 380 1.34 -7.68 -2.54
C LYS A 380 -0.08 -7.17 -2.41
N GLY A 381 -0.21 -5.86 -2.28
CA GLY A 381 -1.51 -5.22 -2.14
C GLY A 381 -1.51 -3.77 -2.61
N TYR A 382 -2.70 -3.19 -2.55
CA TYR A 382 -2.95 -1.80 -2.85
C TYR A 382 -3.83 -1.18 -1.79
N ILE A 383 -3.55 0.07 -1.43
CA ILE A 383 -4.47 0.93 -0.69
C ILE A 383 -4.89 2.02 -1.65
N VAL A 384 -6.18 2.19 -1.85
CA VAL A 384 -6.74 3.22 -2.74
C VAL A 384 -7.60 4.15 -1.92
N PHE A 385 -7.36 5.45 -2.04
CA PHE A 385 -8.22 6.46 -1.45
C PHE A 385 -9.06 7.13 -2.53
N VAL A 386 -10.35 7.19 -2.27
CA VAL A 386 -11.36 7.75 -3.15
C VAL A 386 -12.17 8.75 -2.34
N ALA A 387 -12.40 9.93 -2.90
CA ALA A 387 -13.21 10.96 -2.25
C ALA A 387 -14.33 11.44 -3.18
N ALA A 388 -15.40 11.96 -2.59
CA ALA A 388 -16.43 12.69 -3.30
C ALA A 388 -15.85 13.95 -3.97
N GLU A 389 -16.37 14.29 -5.14
CA GLU A 389 -16.03 15.53 -5.86
C GLU A 389 -16.59 16.79 -5.19
#